data_AF-A0A6I6LR10-F1
#
_entry.id   AF-A0A6I6LR10-F1
#
_cell.length_a   1.000
_cell.length_b   1.000
_cell.length_c   1.000
_cell.angle_alpha   90.00
_cell.angle_beta   90.00
_cell.angle_gamma   90.00
#
_symmetry.space_group_name_H-M   'P 1'
#
loop_
_entity.id
_entity.type
_entity.pdbx_description
1 polymer ?
#
loop_
_entity_poly.entity_id
_entity_poly.type
_entity_poly.pdbx_seq_one_letter_code
_entity_poly.pdbx_strand_id
1 'polypeptide(L)'
;MIKLSPSQFATANSVLAALTRGRAFCFVSSQPGFGLTTCIEDIKSRLSNPMFTIADHPELAGLDMFAQLYHHLNIDLEFQAKNKLPGFAAEIVSLREISTIFVDDIDMFLCGESAKRRTVQQLKYILTALPTVNIVISGRHEEAWEMFGLLECSPHCVEAFSLDGFQDFNEYKVFFDSILAENSKTKLTDVSLKALYLDTKGNLGDTFLRLFHPAYLYKG
;
A
#
# COMPACT_ATOMS: atom_id res chain seq x y z
N MET A 1 -9.88 -10.08 -13.19
CA MET A 1 -9.82 -10.29 -11.73
C MET A 1 -8.35 -10.41 -11.38
N ILE A 2 -7.83 -9.60 -10.46
CA ILE A 2 -6.45 -9.68 -10.01
C ILE A 2 -6.29 -10.97 -9.20
N LYS A 3 -5.29 -11.80 -9.50
CA LYS A 3 -5.02 -13.02 -8.74
C LYS A 3 -3.97 -12.72 -7.67
N LEU A 4 -4.41 -12.77 -6.42
CA LEU A 4 -3.55 -12.51 -5.26
C LEU A 4 -2.76 -13.76 -4.87
N SER A 5 -1.50 -13.57 -4.50
CA SER A 5 -0.74 -14.60 -3.77
C SER A 5 -1.40 -14.87 -2.41
N PRO A 6 -1.15 -16.02 -1.78
CA PRO A 6 -1.75 -16.33 -0.47
C PRO A 6 -1.47 -15.28 0.60
N SER A 7 -0.23 -14.77 0.68
CA SER A 7 0.16 -13.67 1.57
C SER A 7 -0.62 -12.38 1.27
N GLN A 8 -0.76 -12.03 -0.03
CA GLN A 8 -1.55 -10.85 -0.45
C GLN A 8 -3.02 -10.99 -0.06
N PHE A 9 -3.60 -12.17 -0.27
CA PHE A 9 -4.98 -12.44 0.07
C PHE A 9 -5.24 -12.37 1.58
N ALA A 10 -4.36 -12.97 2.39
CA ALA A 10 -4.46 -12.93 3.85
C ALA A 10 -4.33 -11.50 4.40
N THR A 11 -3.35 -10.75 3.91
CA THR A 11 -3.13 -9.35 4.30
C THR A 11 -4.30 -8.46 3.87
N ALA A 12 -4.78 -8.57 2.63
CA ALA A 12 -5.92 -7.80 2.15
C ALA A 12 -7.17 -8.00 3.01
N ASN A 13 -7.48 -9.26 3.33
CA ASN A 13 -8.62 -9.58 4.20
C ASN A 13 -8.44 -9.07 5.62
N SER A 14 -7.23 -9.11 6.17
CA SER A 14 -6.95 -8.61 7.53
C SER A 14 -7.08 -7.09 7.61
N VAL A 15 -6.57 -6.37 6.60
CA VAL A 15 -6.74 -4.92 6.49
C VAL A 15 -8.23 -4.58 6.35
N LEU A 16 -8.96 -5.22 5.44
CA LEU A 16 -10.40 -4.97 5.26
C LEU A 16 -11.19 -5.23 6.56
N ALA A 17 -10.87 -6.29 7.30
CA ALA A 17 -11.47 -6.55 8.61
C ALA A 17 -11.17 -5.43 9.61
N ALA A 18 -9.97 -4.85 9.62
CA ALA A 18 -9.65 -3.67 10.42
C ALA A 18 -10.49 -2.44 10.00
N LEU A 19 -10.60 -2.17 8.70
CA LEU A 19 -11.36 -1.03 8.18
C LEU A 19 -12.86 -1.08 8.54
N THR A 20 -13.45 -2.27 8.63
CA THR A 20 -14.87 -2.43 9.03
C THR A 20 -15.14 -2.05 10.48
N ARG A 21 -14.13 -2.10 11.37
CA ARG A 21 -14.26 -1.68 12.77
C ARG A 21 -14.30 -0.16 12.92
N GLY A 22 -13.85 0.58 11.89
CA GLY A 22 -13.72 2.03 11.90
C GLY A 22 -12.54 2.52 12.76
N ARG A 23 -12.10 3.74 12.50
CA ARG A 23 -10.94 4.36 13.19
C ARG A 23 -9.66 3.54 13.09
N ALA A 24 -9.48 2.78 12.01
CA ALA A 24 -8.29 1.98 11.82
C ALA A 24 -7.12 2.85 11.34
N PHE A 25 -5.93 2.62 11.88
CA PHE A 25 -4.67 3.09 11.32
C PHE A 25 -3.82 1.88 10.95
N CYS A 26 -3.82 1.52 9.67
CA CYS A 26 -3.17 0.32 9.17
C CYS A 26 -1.85 0.68 8.49
N PHE A 27 -0.75 0.08 8.91
CA PHE A 27 0.51 0.09 8.16
C PHE A 27 0.67 -1.24 7.42
N VAL A 28 0.74 -1.21 6.10
CA VAL A 28 0.93 -2.40 5.26
C VAL A 28 2.31 -2.32 4.65
N SER A 29 3.18 -3.24 5.06
CA SER A 29 4.58 -3.24 4.65
C SER A 29 4.92 -4.40 3.76
N SER A 30 5.93 -4.25 2.91
CA SER A 30 6.46 -5.38 2.14
C SER A 30 7.90 -5.16 1.69
N GLN A 31 8.57 -6.25 1.33
CA GLN A 31 9.80 -6.17 0.54
C GLN A 31 9.49 -5.89 -0.94
N PRO A 32 10.40 -5.23 -1.68
CA PRO A 32 10.23 -5.00 -3.10
C PRO A 32 9.94 -6.29 -3.88
N GLY A 33 8.93 -6.24 -4.75
CA GLY A 33 8.57 -7.37 -5.62
C GLY A 33 7.65 -8.42 -4.98
N PHE A 34 7.19 -8.27 -3.74
CA PHE A 34 6.14 -9.16 -3.20
C PHE A 34 4.70 -8.69 -3.50
N GLY A 35 4.57 -7.57 -4.20
CA GLY A 35 3.31 -7.08 -4.78
C GLY A 35 2.43 -6.32 -3.78
N LEU A 36 3.05 -5.44 -3.00
CA LEU A 36 2.35 -4.48 -2.14
C LEU A 36 1.31 -3.66 -2.92
N THR A 37 1.69 -3.08 -4.06
CA THR A 37 0.77 -2.34 -4.93
C THR A 37 -0.44 -3.18 -5.32
N THR A 38 -0.23 -4.42 -5.76
CA THR A 38 -1.32 -5.34 -6.12
C THR A 38 -2.25 -5.61 -4.94
N CYS A 39 -1.71 -5.76 -3.73
CA CYS A 39 -2.49 -5.96 -2.51
C CYS A 39 -3.31 -4.71 -2.15
N ILE A 40 -2.71 -3.53 -2.21
CA ILE A 40 -3.37 -2.25 -1.90
C ILE A 40 -4.49 -1.96 -2.91
N GLU A 41 -4.26 -2.20 -4.20
CA GLU A 41 -5.28 -2.04 -5.24
C GLU A 41 -6.45 -3.02 -5.07
N ASP A 42 -6.20 -4.27 -4.64
CA ASP A 42 -7.29 -5.20 -4.30
C ASP A 42 -8.14 -4.67 -3.12
N ILE A 43 -7.48 -4.19 -2.06
CA ILE A 43 -8.16 -3.59 -0.89
C ILE A 43 -9.03 -2.42 -1.35
N LYS A 44 -8.45 -1.45 -2.09
CA LYS A 44 -9.17 -0.30 -2.65
C LYS A 44 -10.38 -0.76 -3.47
N SER A 45 -10.19 -1.71 -4.39
CA SER A 45 -11.27 -2.19 -5.27
C SER A 45 -12.47 -2.83 -4.55
N ARG A 46 -12.27 -3.26 -3.30
CA ARG A 46 -13.28 -3.92 -2.47
C ARG A 46 -13.96 -2.97 -1.48
N LEU A 47 -13.51 -1.72 -1.39
CA LEU A 47 -14.17 -0.69 -0.59
C LEU A 47 -15.31 -0.05 -1.39
N SER A 48 -16.49 0.00 -0.79
CA SER A 48 -17.68 0.63 -1.38
C SER A 48 -17.81 2.12 -1.07
N ASN A 49 -17.10 2.58 -0.03
CA ASN A 49 -17.24 3.93 0.49
C ASN A 49 -16.24 4.89 -0.18
N PRO A 50 -16.55 6.20 -0.21
CA PRO A 50 -15.63 7.20 -0.75
C PRO A 50 -14.26 7.17 -0.07
N MET A 51 -13.22 7.22 -0.90
CA MET A 51 -11.82 7.22 -0.48
C MET A 51 -10.99 8.06 -1.45
N PHE A 52 -9.80 8.44 -1.02
CA PHE A 52 -8.76 8.95 -1.92
C PHE A 52 -7.39 8.44 -1.49
N THR A 53 -6.43 8.54 -2.39
CA THR A 53 -5.05 8.13 -2.17
C THR A 53 -4.17 9.36 -2.20
N ILE A 54 -3.28 9.51 -1.24
CA ILE A 54 -2.13 10.40 -1.31
C ILE A 54 -1.01 9.61 -1.97
N ALA A 55 -0.22 10.26 -2.83
CA ALA A 55 0.88 9.70 -3.62
C ALA A 55 0.51 8.80 -4.82
N ASP A 56 -0.69 8.96 -5.39
CA ASP A 56 -1.10 8.27 -6.62
C ASP A 56 -0.78 9.02 -7.93
N HIS A 57 -0.38 10.29 -7.83
CA HIS A 57 -0.20 11.19 -8.97
C HIS A 57 1.27 11.58 -9.21
N PRO A 58 1.87 11.21 -10.37
CA PRO A 58 3.22 11.62 -10.73
C PRO A 58 3.45 13.14 -10.76
N GLU A 59 2.41 13.92 -11.09
CA GLU A 59 2.43 15.39 -11.10
C GLU A 59 2.55 16.01 -9.70
N LEU A 60 2.24 15.24 -8.66
CA LEU A 60 2.39 15.65 -7.26
C LEU A 60 3.73 15.18 -6.66
N ALA A 61 4.57 14.50 -7.45
CA ALA A 61 5.89 14.05 -7.03
C ALA A 61 6.77 15.27 -6.68
N GLY A 62 7.01 15.47 -5.38
CA GLY A 62 7.76 16.62 -4.84
C GLY A 62 6.95 17.49 -3.89
N LEU A 63 5.63 17.33 -3.84
CA LEU A 63 4.79 17.89 -2.78
C LEU A 63 4.93 17.06 -1.50
N ASP A 64 4.79 17.71 -0.35
CA ASP A 64 4.64 17.00 0.92
C ASP A 64 3.21 16.45 1.09
N MET A 65 3.01 15.63 2.12
CA MET A 65 1.75 14.92 2.33
C MET A 65 0.56 15.87 2.52
N PHE A 66 0.75 17.01 3.19
CA PHE A 66 -0.31 17.99 3.35
C PHE A 66 -0.69 18.64 2.02
N ALA A 67 0.31 19.04 1.24
CA ALA A 67 0.06 19.64 -0.07
C ALA A 67 -0.72 18.69 -0.99
N GLN A 68 -0.40 17.39 -0.97
CA GLN A 68 -1.17 16.39 -1.70
C GLN A 68 -2.58 16.20 -1.12
N LEU A 69 -2.74 16.14 0.20
CA LEU A 69 -4.06 16.08 0.83
C LEU A 69 -4.93 17.29 0.44
N TYR A 70 -4.38 18.51 0.49
CA TYR A 70 -5.09 19.72 0.08
C TYR A 70 -5.48 19.68 -1.39
N HIS A 71 -4.63 19.12 -2.25
CA HIS A 71 -4.96 18.89 -3.65
C HIS A 71 -6.20 18.00 -3.81
N HIS A 72 -6.27 16.83 -3.15
CA HIS A 72 -7.45 15.96 -3.22
C HIS A 72 -8.72 16.59 -2.64
N LEU A 73 -8.57 17.45 -1.62
CA LEU A 73 -9.69 18.18 -1.05
C LEU A 73 -10.09 19.40 -1.88
N ASN A 74 -9.36 19.75 -2.96
CA ASN A 74 -9.53 20.96 -3.75
C ASN A 74 -9.46 22.24 -2.88
N ILE A 75 -8.46 22.32 -2.01
CA ILE A 75 -8.23 23.46 -1.12
C ILE A 75 -7.16 24.36 -1.74
N ASP A 76 -7.55 25.59 -2.05
CA ASP A 76 -6.65 26.59 -2.62
C ASP A 76 -5.50 26.95 -1.67
N LEU A 77 -4.36 27.32 -2.27
CA LEU A 77 -3.10 27.62 -1.57
C LEU A 77 -3.25 28.65 -0.43
N GLU A 78 -4.16 29.63 -0.59
CA GLU A 78 -4.39 30.68 0.41
C GLU A 78 -5.00 30.15 1.72
N PHE A 79 -5.64 28.98 1.70
CA PHE A 79 -6.26 28.35 2.86
C PHE A 79 -5.41 27.21 3.44
N GLN A 80 -4.25 26.90 2.85
CA GLN A 80 -3.41 25.79 3.28
C GLN A 80 -2.57 26.16 4.51
N ALA A 81 -2.76 25.43 5.60
CA ALA A 81 -1.94 25.55 6.79
C ALA A 81 -0.76 24.58 6.76
N LYS A 82 0.42 25.04 7.22
CA LYS A 82 1.66 24.24 7.21
C LYS A 82 1.81 23.33 8.44
N ASN A 83 1.13 23.65 9.53
CA ASN A 83 1.40 23.09 10.86
C ASN A 83 0.17 22.54 11.59
N LYS A 84 -0.98 22.49 10.92
CA LYS A 84 -2.21 21.83 11.39
C LYS A 84 -3.12 21.59 10.19
N LEU A 85 -4.01 20.61 10.28
CA LEU A 85 -5.11 20.51 9.32
C LEU A 85 -6.20 21.52 9.72
N PRO A 86 -6.61 22.46 8.84
CA PRO A 86 -7.68 23.40 9.13
C PRO A 86 -9.00 22.68 9.41
N GLY A 87 -9.84 23.26 10.29
CA GLY A 87 -11.13 22.65 10.66
C GLY A 87 -12.05 22.38 9.47
N PHE A 88 -12.09 23.31 8.51
CA PHE A 88 -12.90 23.15 7.29
C PHE A 88 -12.42 21.97 6.42
N ALA A 89 -11.15 21.56 6.49
CA ALA A 89 -10.69 20.39 5.74
C ALA A 89 -11.32 19.10 6.31
N ALA A 90 -11.48 19.01 7.64
CA ALA A 90 -12.23 17.93 8.27
C ALA A 90 -13.72 17.98 7.93
N GLU A 91 -14.30 19.18 7.81
CA GLU A 91 -15.68 19.35 7.34
C GLU A 91 -15.86 18.87 5.90
N ILE A 92 -14.93 19.18 4.98
CA ILE A 92 -14.96 18.68 3.60
C ILE A 92 -14.90 17.16 3.57
N VAL A 93 -14.00 16.55 4.35
CA VAL A 93 -13.88 15.09 4.46
C VAL A 93 -15.18 14.46 4.92
N SER A 94 -15.81 15.05 5.94
CA SER A 94 -17.11 14.62 6.47
C SER A 94 -18.24 14.77 5.45
N LEU A 95 -18.33 15.93 4.78
CA LEU A 95 -19.36 16.22 3.77
C LEU A 95 -19.27 15.33 2.54
N ARG A 96 -18.05 14.89 2.17
CA ARG A 96 -17.81 13.94 1.08
C ARG A 96 -17.91 12.48 1.51
N GLU A 97 -18.27 12.23 2.78
CA GLU A 97 -18.41 10.89 3.37
C GLU A 97 -17.16 10.02 3.16
N ILE A 98 -15.97 10.64 3.18
CA ILE A 98 -14.71 9.93 2.97
C ILE A 98 -14.45 9.04 4.18
N SER A 99 -14.52 7.72 3.97
CA SER A 99 -14.32 6.75 5.05
C SER A 99 -12.87 6.35 5.23
N THR A 100 -12.06 6.43 4.16
CA THR A 100 -10.71 5.91 4.14
C THR A 100 -9.78 6.81 3.34
N ILE A 101 -8.59 7.08 3.87
CA ILE A 101 -7.50 7.75 3.15
C ILE A 101 -6.36 6.75 3.04
N PHE A 102 -5.89 6.55 1.81
CA PHE A 102 -4.68 5.79 1.54
C PHE A 102 -3.49 6.74 1.46
N VAL A 103 -2.34 6.34 1.97
CA VAL A 103 -1.05 6.95 1.68
C VAL A 103 -0.22 5.86 1.03
N ASP A 104 -0.11 5.91 -0.29
CA ASP A 104 0.67 4.91 -1.03
C ASP A 104 2.16 5.27 -0.98
N ASP A 105 3.03 4.26 -0.95
CA ASP A 105 4.49 4.39 -1.02
C ASP A 105 5.04 5.53 -0.13
N ILE A 106 4.78 5.43 1.18
CA ILE A 106 5.17 6.45 2.17
C ILE A 106 6.66 6.82 2.08
N ASP A 107 7.48 5.88 1.60
CA ASP A 107 8.93 5.99 1.43
C ASP A 107 9.31 7.26 0.63
N MET A 108 8.46 7.69 -0.31
CA MET A 108 8.68 8.91 -1.09
C MET A 108 8.72 10.19 -0.22
N PHE A 109 8.05 10.18 0.92
CA PHE A 109 8.01 11.31 1.86
C PHE A 109 9.08 11.21 2.96
N LEU A 110 9.83 10.10 3.01
CA LEU A 110 10.80 9.78 4.06
C LEU A 110 12.25 9.99 3.61
N CYS A 111 12.48 10.67 2.48
CA CYS A 111 13.82 10.97 1.96
C CYS A 111 14.64 11.89 2.88
N GLY A 112 15.31 11.30 3.88
CA GLY A 112 16.18 11.97 4.85
C GLY A 112 15.47 12.44 6.12
N GLU A 113 16.26 12.72 7.16
CA GLU A 113 15.77 12.97 8.52
C GLU A 113 14.78 14.14 8.64
N SER A 114 15.00 15.23 7.90
CA SER A 114 14.11 16.39 7.93
C SER A 114 12.74 16.08 7.30
N ALA A 115 12.74 15.44 6.13
CA ALA A 115 11.51 15.04 5.45
C ALA A 115 10.71 14.07 6.31
N LYS A 116 11.39 13.09 6.88
CA LYS A 116 10.82 12.11 7.80
C LYS A 116 10.14 12.72 9.02
N ARG A 117 10.81 13.63 9.74
CA ARG A 117 10.19 14.35 10.88
C ARG A 117 8.94 15.12 10.47
N ARG A 118 8.97 15.79 9.32
CA ARG A 118 7.83 16.51 8.77
C ARG A 118 6.67 15.57 8.44
N THR A 119 6.95 14.44 7.78
CA THR A 119 5.96 13.43 7.40
C THR A 119 5.26 12.83 8.61
N VAL A 120 6.03 12.41 9.62
CA VAL A 120 5.50 11.92 10.91
C VAL A 120 4.62 12.98 11.58
N GLN A 121 5.06 14.24 11.59
CA GLN A 121 4.29 15.34 12.18
C GLN A 121 2.98 15.61 11.41
N GLN A 122 3.01 15.57 10.08
CA GLN A 122 1.83 15.72 9.23
C GLN A 122 0.84 14.58 9.45
N LEU A 123 1.30 13.34 9.50
CA LEU A 123 0.47 12.17 9.86
C LEU A 123 -0.21 12.34 11.21
N LYS A 124 0.53 12.79 12.23
CA LYS A 124 -0.04 13.06 13.57
C LYS A 124 -1.20 14.06 13.50
N TYR A 125 -1.04 15.13 12.73
CA TYR A 125 -2.09 16.12 12.55
C TYR A 125 -3.30 15.59 11.79
N ILE A 126 -3.10 14.77 10.75
CA ILE A 126 -4.19 14.11 10.02
C ILE A 126 -4.97 13.19 10.95
N LEU A 127 -4.27 12.31 11.68
CA LEU A 127 -4.87 11.37 12.63
C LEU A 127 -5.64 12.09 13.75
N THR A 128 -5.15 13.25 14.20
CA THR A 128 -5.84 14.02 15.25
C THR A 128 -7.08 14.73 14.70
N ALA A 129 -7.00 15.28 13.49
CA ALA A 129 -8.07 16.06 12.88
C ALA A 129 -9.19 15.19 12.28
N LEU A 130 -8.88 13.94 11.89
CA LEU A 130 -9.80 13.01 11.24
C LEU A 130 -9.98 11.72 12.07
N PRO A 131 -10.45 11.80 13.33
CA PRO A 131 -10.46 10.66 14.26
C PRO A 131 -11.45 9.53 13.90
N THR A 132 -12.29 9.73 12.89
CA THR A 132 -13.30 8.76 12.43
C THR A 132 -12.95 8.13 11.09
N VAL A 133 -11.94 8.65 10.40
CA VAL A 133 -11.54 8.22 9.06
C VAL A 133 -10.50 7.12 9.20
N ASN A 134 -10.64 6.03 8.46
CA ASN A 134 -9.60 5.02 8.42
C ASN A 134 -8.39 5.54 7.63
N ILE A 135 -7.18 5.27 8.12
CA ILE A 135 -5.94 5.62 7.43
C ILE A 135 -5.18 4.33 7.11
N VAL A 136 -4.86 4.12 5.84
CA VAL A 136 -4.04 2.98 5.39
C VAL A 136 -2.77 3.53 4.76
N ILE A 137 -1.62 3.15 5.28
CA ILE A 137 -0.32 3.52 4.75
C ILE A 137 0.33 2.28 4.15
N SER A 138 0.84 2.39 2.93
CA SER A 138 1.70 1.37 2.32
C SER A 138 3.16 1.85 2.32
N GLY A 139 4.10 0.94 2.51
CA GLY A 139 5.53 1.26 2.49
C GLY A 139 6.43 0.04 2.63
N ARG A 140 7.73 0.29 2.78
CA ARG A 140 8.69 -0.75 3.12
C ARG A 140 8.68 -1.08 4.62
N HIS A 141 9.30 -2.22 4.96
CA HIS A 141 9.24 -2.78 6.30
C HIS A 141 10.12 -2.06 7.32
N GLU A 142 11.21 -1.43 6.88
CA GLU A 142 12.17 -0.75 7.77
C GLU A 142 11.57 0.52 8.39
N GLU A 143 10.62 1.13 7.69
CA GLU A 143 9.92 2.38 7.99
C GLU A 143 8.74 2.15 8.95
N ALA A 144 8.31 0.89 9.12
CA ALA A 144 7.21 0.51 10.01
C ALA A 144 7.43 1.02 11.43
N TRP A 145 8.65 0.82 11.98
CA TRP A 145 8.98 1.13 13.37
C TRP A 145 8.75 2.58 13.77
N GLU A 146 8.92 3.48 12.82
CA GLU A 146 8.80 4.92 13.07
C GLU A 146 7.36 5.39 12.98
N MET A 147 6.56 4.73 12.15
CA MET A 147 5.12 4.94 12.09
C MET A 147 4.42 4.49 13.37
N PHE A 148 4.90 3.41 14.00
CA PHE A 148 4.42 3.01 15.32
C PHE A 148 4.77 4.02 16.42
N GLY A 149 5.78 4.88 16.24
CA GLY A 149 6.01 6.02 17.14
C GLY A 149 4.83 6.99 17.25
N LEU A 150 3.86 6.91 16.32
CA LEU A 150 2.61 7.69 16.34
C LEU A 150 1.53 7.10 17.26
N LEU A 151 1.75 5.90 17.82
CA LEU A 151 0.81 5.15 18.67
C LEU A 151 0.32 5.94 19.89
N GLU A 152 1.20 6.74 20.51
CA GLU A 152 0.91 7.37 21.80
C GLU A 152 -0.07 8.54 21.72
N CYS A 153 -0.40 9.03 20.52
CA CYS A 153 -1.15 10.28 20.33
C CYS A 153 -2.38 10.15 19.44
N SER A 154 -2.72 8.94 18.97
CA SER A 154 -3.80 8.75 18.00
C SER A 154 -5.04 8.10 18.65
N PRO A 155 -6.25 8.58 18.34
CA PRO A 155 -7.49 7.89 18.74
C PRO A 155 -7.78 6.63 17.90
N HIS A 156 -6.91 6.31 16.93
CA HIS A 156 -7.09 5.18 16.01
C HIS A 156 -6.61 3.86 16.62
N CYS A 157 -7.26 2.76 16.24
CA CYS A 157 -6.76 1.41 16.46
C CYS A 157 -5.63 1.15 15.46
N VAL A 158 -4.40 1.09 15.97
CA VAL A 158 -3.22 0.92 15.12
C VAL A 158 -2.94 -0.56 14.91
N GLU A 159 -2.81 -0.95 13.66
CA GLU A 159 -2.52 -2.31 13.24
C GLU A 159 -1.47 -2.30 12.14
N ALA A 160 -0.65 -3.34 12.10
CA ALA A 160 0.33 -3.47 11.05
C ALA A 160 0.35 -4.87 10.49
N PHE A 161 0.61 -4.90 9.19
CA PHE A 161 0.57 -6.09 8.37
C PHE A 161 1.86 -6.14 7.57
N SER A 162 2.49 -7.30 7.58
CA SER A 162 3.63 -7.59 6.69
C SER A 162 3.13 -8.47 5.56
N LEU A 163 3.40 -8.03 4.35
CA LEU A 163 3.27 -8.85 3.17
C LEU A 163 4.59 -9.58 2.93
N ASP A 164 4.60 -10.84 3.31
CA ASP A 164 5.74 -11.73 3.14
C ASP A 164 5.69 -12.44 1.77
N GLY A 165 6.81 -13.03 1.37
CA GLY A 165 6.89 -13.90 0.20
C GLY A 165 6.16 -15.24 0.40
N PHE A 166 6.34 -16.16 -0.54
CA PHE A 166 5.79 -17.51 -0.40
C PHE A 166 6.47 -18.27 0.75
N GLN A 167 5.68 -18.98 1.55
CA GLN A 167 6.15 -19.75 2.71
C GLN A 167 7.10 -20.88 2.30
N ASP A 168 6.77 -21.55 1.20
CA ASP A 168 7.56 -22.65 0.66
C ASP A 168 7.38 -22.80 -0.86
N PHE A 169 8.11 -23.75 -1.44
CA PHE A 169 8.02 -24.05 -2.87
C PHE A 169 6.64 -24.59 -3.27
N ASN A 170 5.94 -25.30 -2.39
CA ASN A 170 4.65 -25.88 -2.72
C ASN A 170 3.58 -24.78 -2.89
N GLU A 171 3.55 -23.81 -1.97
CA GLU A 171 2.68 -22.63 -2.07
C GLU A 171 2.98 -21.83 -3.35
N TYR A 172 4.26 -21.56 -3.62
CA TYR A 172 4.72 -20.93 -4.85
C TYR A 172 4.24 -21.69 -6.11
N LYS A 173 4.48 -23.01 -6.15
CA LYS A 173 4.14 -23.86 -7.28
C LYS A 173 2.63 -23.87 -7.53
N VAL A 174 1.82 -24.05 -6.49
CA VAL A 174 0.36 -24.04 -6.60
C VAL A 174 -0.13 -22.70 -7.17
N PHE A 175 0.40 -21.59 -6.67
CA PHE A 175 0.05 -20.27 -7.18
C PHE A 175 0.40 -20.11 -8.66
N PHE A 176 1.64 -20.37 -9.07
CA PHE A 176 2.06 -20.18 -10.46
C PHE A 176 1.46 -21.20 -11.42
N ASP A 177 1.30 -22.47 -11.05
CA ASP A 177 0.56 -23.45 -11.85
C ASP A 177 -0.85 -22.95 -12.17
N SER A 178 -1.52 -22.34 -11.19
CA SER A 178 -2.86 -21.80 -11.37
C SER A 178 -2.89 -20.54 -12.27
N ILE A 179 -1.83 -19.72 -12.28
CA ILE A 179 -1.67 -18.60 -13.22
C ILE A 179 -1.43 -19.12 -14.64
N LEU A 180 -0.57 -20.14 -14.80
CA LEU A 180 -0.22 -20.71 -16.10
C LEU A 180 -1.43 -21.42 -16.74
N ALA A 181 -2.24 -22.12 -15.95
CA ALA A 181 -3.46 -22.78 -16.43
C ALA A 181 -4.46 -21.77 -17.04
N GLU A 182 -4.64 -20.61 -16.40
CA GLU A 182 -5.52 -19.54 -16.87
C GLU A 182 -4.98 -18.86 -18.15
N ASN A 183 -3.66 -18.87 -18.36
CA ASN A 183 -2.99 -18.24 -19.48
C ASN A 183 -2.57 -19.22 -20.59
N SER A 184 -3.05 -20.46 -20.58
CA SER A 184 -2.66 -21.59 -21.47
C SER A 184 -2.70 -21.36 -22.99
N LYS A 185 -3.18 -20.20 -23.47
CA LYS A 185 -3.09 -19.78 -24.89
C LYS A 185 -1.77 -19.10 -25.25
N THR A 186 -1.00 -18.60 -24.29
CA THR A 186 0.36 -18.14 -24.54
C THR A 186 1.30 -19.34 -24.52
N LYS A 187 2.19 -19.44 -25.51
CA LYS A 187 3.31 -20.39 -25.51
C LYS A 187 4.26 -20.02 -24.38
N LEU A 188 3.85 -20.29 -23.16
CA LEU A 188 4.72 -20.26 -21.99
C LEU A 188 5.70 -21.41 -22.18
N THR A 189 6.97 -21.03 -22.28
CA THR A 189 8.12 -21.93 -22.36
C THR A 189 8.04 -23.01 -21.28
N ASP A 190 8.55 -24.22 -21.55
CA ASP A 190 8.76 -25.32 -20.58
C ASP A 190 9.72 -24.86 -19.45
N VAL A 191 9.26 -23.95 -18.59
CA VAL A 191 10.07 -23.37 -17.53
C VAL A 191 9.85 -24.15 -16.25
N SER A 192 10.95 -24.64 -15.68
CA SER A 192 10.93 -25.29 -14.38
C SER A 192 10.63 -24.25 -13.30
N LEU A 193 9.40 -24.27 -12.74
CA LEU A 193 9.02 -23.47 -11.58
C LEU A 193 9.98 -23.69 -10.38
N LYS A 194 10.55 -24.89 -10.26
CA LYS A 194 11.55 -25.18 -9.23
C LYS A 194 12.84 -24.38 -9.43
N ALA A 195 13.32 -24.28 -10.68
CA ALA A 195 14.50 -23.46 -10.99
C ALA A 195 14.24 -21.97 -10.74
N LEU A 196 13.07 -21.48 -11.17
CA LEU A 196 12.67 -20.09 -10.92
C LEU A 196 12.53 -19.77 -9.42
N TYR A 197 11.94 -20.67 -8.64
CA TYR A 197 11.82 -20.47 -7.19
C TYR A 197 13.18 -20.34 -6.51
N LEU A 198 14.16 -21.16 -6.92
CA LEU A 198 15.52 -21.10 -6.36
C LEU A 198 16.24 -19.80 -6.74
N ASP A 199 16.03 -19.30 -7.95
CA ASP A 199 16.69 -18.10 -8.47
C ASP A 199 16.07 -16.81 -7.92
N THR A 200 14.73 -16.72 -7.92
CA THR A 200 13.97 -15.56 -7.44
C THR A 200 13.75 -15.57 -5.92
N LYS A 201 14.03 -16.70 -5.26
CA LYS A 201 13.73 -16.94 -3.84
C LYS A 201 12.26 -16.67 -3.49
N GLY A 202 11.35 -16.93 -4.43
CA GLY A 202 9.92 -16.66 -4.25
C GLY A 202 9.51 -15.19 -4.42
N ASN A 203 10.37 -14.32 -4.97
CA ASN A 203 9.94 -12.97 -5.32
C ASN A 203 8.91 -13.00 -6.46
N LEU A 204 7.72 -12.44 -6.21
CA LEU A 204 6.59 -12.47 -7.12
C LEU A 204 6.89 -11.67 -8.40
N GLY A 205 7.38 -10.44 -8.26
CA GLY A 205 7.73 -9.54 -9.35
C GLY A 205 8.83 -10.11 -10.25
N ASP A 206 9.91 -10.60 -9.65
CA ASP A 206 11.00 -11.22 -10.42
C ASP A 206 10.55 -12.49 -11.13
N THR A 207 9.66 -13.27 -10.49
CA THR A 207 9.09 -14.47 -11.12
C THR A 207 8.23 -14.09 -12.32
N PHE A 208 7.33 -13.12 -12.18
CA PHE A 208 6.52 -12.63 -13.31
C PHE A 208 7.40 -12.10 -14.44
N LEU A 209 8.44 -11.32 -14.11
CA LEU A 209 9.38 -10.80 -15.11
C LEU A 209 10.03 -11.94 -15.90
N ARG A 210 10.50 -12.99 -15.23
CA ARG A 210 11.18 -14.13 -15.86
C ARG A 210 10.24 -15.08 -16.62
N LEU A 211 8.99 -15.20 -16.17
CA LEU A 211 7.98 -16.02 -16.85
C LEU A 211 7.45 -15.36 -18.12
N PHE A 212 7.28 -14.04 -18.12
CA PHE A 212 6.50 -13.35 -19.15
C PHE A 212 7.30 -12.36 -20.01
N HIS A 213 8.55 -12.01 -19.64
CA HIS A 213 9.35 -11.07 -20.42
C HIS A 213 10.45 -11.79 -21.25
N PRO A 214 10.45 -11.66 -22.60
CA PRO A 214 11.37 -12.39 -23.48
C PRO A 214 12.86 -12.22 -23.15
N ALA A 215 13.26 -11.03 -22.71
CA ALA A 215 14.65 -10.72 -22.35
C ALA A 215 15.12 -11.38 -21.03
N TYR A 216 14.18 -11.77 -20.17
CA TYR A 216 14.44 -12.39 -18.86
C TYR A 216 14.02 -13.86 -18.83
N LEU A 217 13.56 -14.40 -19.97
CA LEU A 217 13.27 -15.82 -20.11
C LEU A 217 14.51 -16.61 -19.73
N TYR A 218 14.32 -17.48 -18.75
CA TYR A 218 15.31 -18.43 -18.30
C TYR A 218 15.84 -19.21 -19.51
N LYS A 219 17.11 -18.99 -19.87
CA LYS A 219 17.85 -19.91 -20.72
C LYS A 219 18.32 -21.02 -19.79
N GLY A 220 17.71 -22.20 -19.93
CA GLY A 220 18.05 -23.39 -19.16
C GLY A 220 19.53 -23.71 -19.17
#